data_AF-A0A9P6DLQ6-F1
#
_entry.id   AF-A0A9P6DLQ6-F1
#
_cell.length_a   1.000
_cell.length_b   1.000
_cell.length_c   1.000
_cell.angle_alpha   90.00
_cell.angle_beta   90.00
_cell.angle_gamma   90.00
#
_symmetry.space_group_name_H-M   'P 1'
#
loop_
_entity.id
_entity.type
_entity.pdbx_description
1 polymer ?
#
loop_
_entity_poly.entity_id
_entity_poly.type
_entity_poly.pdbx_seq_one_letter_code
_entity_poly.pdbx_strand_id
1 'polypeptide(L)'
;MQWSQNINGATFIRCEHHHPEDKRHRCLPVEQYHQPYLEALMRNDVDILFAIETESAMAGYGPLAPCRYHTNHSSAHQFCLGPILILFHPYIRLNTELQILSQLLLRTGENLAGMTARGASVTLLSIEYLASLLPDISEPGLGDLHVSFYNKSYLGRMIQNVKDEVFPDGNGWKGLVAYEKHQSVDGPENKYIATSQQSRRLQEASELMVDTSFKRLCGDWKEFTIDGYDSASTNYHNCSRILGGGFASLIFIMMMTFHKFPIQHNVAKDVIIADSHRGQALGSFPSLSSAQSFPKITMLQSHHTQWSYRRSLDAYAHLRKIYRLCKVHGLRNIDEMRLDYVTATAMKSLWYLRHPNWDGAIQIIMKSARAKKWLDEKLASPFALAGMCWEKSDMSLLTWTVSRDSTNVGEAAHMDTYREGLRLTLLVAMLRGRRLALNKQKSREIAVTTGIRETNRSGNARERATLASRWNMSAKLFAMKHVDDDLLAHNETMQTLHNQLTQNLEVVQHAASGFPSSSSSNQTYSSATVRQAERKIRTIQTTIDKAEPKAQLSIQHGSGSVKLWKVCTLYI
;
A
#
# COMPACT_ATOMS: atom_id res chain seq x y z
N MET A 1 -16.43 -22.87 43.43
CA MET A 1 -17.10 -21.64 43.96
C MET A 1 -17.67 -21.95 45.33
N GLN A 2 -17.74 -20.97 46.23
CA GLN A 2 -18.19 -21.13 47.61
C GLN A 2 -19.35 -20.19 47.92
N TRP A 3 -20.33 -20.72 48.67
CA TRP A 3 -21.38 -19.93 49.30
C TRP A 3 -20.81 -19.19 50.50
N SER A 4 -21.11 -17.91 50.61
CA SER A 4 -20.63 -17.08 51.73
C SER A 4 -21.70 -16.07 52.11
N GLN A 5 -21.70 -15.65 53.37
CA GLN A 5 -22.55 -14.57 53.86
C GLN A 5 -21.68 -13.38 54.20
N ASN A 6 -22.16 -12.18 53.88
CA ASN A 6 -21.46 -10.97 54.29
C ASN A 6 -21.85 -10.60 55.74
N ILE A 7 -21.22 -9.54 56.25
CA ILE A 7 -21.47 -9.03 57.60
C ILE A 7 -22.92 -8.60 57.86
N ASN A 8 -23.72 -8.41 56.80
CA ASN A 8 -25.13 -8.03 56.88
C ASN A 8 -26.07 -9.23 56.70
N GLY A 9 -25.54 -10.46 56.67
CA GLY A 9 -26.32 -11.69 56.48
C GLY A 9 -26.73 -11.96 55.02
N ALA A 10 -26.34 -11.11 54.07
CA ALA A 10 -26.67 -11.29 52.66
C ALA A 10 -25.84 -12.42 52.06
N THR A 11 -26.50 -13.33 51.34
CA THR A 11 -25.86 -14.52 50.77
C THR A 11 -25.30 -14.20 49.39
N PHE A 12 -24.04 -14.55 49.15
CA PHE A 12 -23.37 -14.35 47.86
C PHE A 12 -22.56 -15.58 47.45
N ILE A 13 -22.43 -15.79 46.14
CA ILE A 13 -21.57 -16.82 45.57
C ILE A 13 -20.23 -16.19 45.20
N ARG A 14 -19.16 -16.75 45.74
CA ARG A 14 -17.78 -16.31 45.54
C ARG A 14 -17.01 -17.34 44.71
N CYS A 15 -16.25 -16.89 43.73
CA CYS A 15 -15.20 -17.72 43.11
C CYS A 15 -14.17 -18.10 44.19
N GLU A 16 -13.74 -19.36 44.25
CA GLU A 16 -12.74 -19.82 45.24
C GLU A 16 -11.39 -19.10 45.12
N HIS A 17 -11.09 -18.55 43.95
CA HIS A 17 -9.91 -17.73 43.69
C HIS A 17 -10.16 -16.22 43.86
N HIS A 18 -11.33 -15.81 44.34
CA HIS A 18 -11.64 -14.40 44.54
C HIS A 18 -10.72 -13.77 45.60
N HIS A 19 -9.97 -12.77 45.18
CA HIS A 19 -9.16 -11.91 46.02
C HIS A 19 -9.64 -10.45 45.87
N PRO A 20 -9.71 -9.64 46.94
CA PRO A 20 -10.20 -8.26 46.86
C PRO A 20 -9.48 -7.37 45.82
N GLU A 21 -8.21 -7.69 45.53
CA GLU A 21 -7.40 -6.96 44.55
C GLU A 21 -7.50 -7.48 43.11
N ASP A 22 -8.02 -8.71 42.90
CA ASP A 22 -8.15 -9.31 41.57
C ASP A 22 -9.60 -9.23 41.06
N LYS A 23 -9.90 -8.16 40.34
CA LYS A 23 -11.23 -7.87 39.77
C LYS A 23 -11.69 -8.87 38.70
N ARG A 24 -10.85 -9.82 38.28
CA ARG A 24 -11.23 -10.86 37.31
C ARG A 24 -12.14 -11.92 37.92
N HIS A 25 -12.07 -12.11 39.23
CA HIS A 25 -12.92 -13.03 39.96
C HIS A 25 -14.13 -12.28 40.52
N ARG A 26 -15.34 -12.81 40.29
CA ARG A 26 -16.60 -12.13 40.64
C ARG A 26 -17.22 -12.71 41.92
N CYS A 27 -17.90 -11.84 42.66
CA CYS A 27 -18.88 -12.19 43.68
C CYS A 27 -20.27 -11.83 43.17
N LEU A 28 -21.20 -12.78 43.19
CA LEU A 28 -22.57 -12.59 42.74
C LEU A 28 -23.51 -12.54 43.95
N PRO A 29 -24.24 -11.43 44.18
CA PRO A 29 -25.26 -11.38 45.23
C PRO A 29 -26.41 -12.30 44.86
N VAL A 30 -26.71 -13.30 45.71
CA VAL A 30 -27.69 -14.36 45.38
C VAL A 30 -29.11 -13.84 45.38
N GLU A 31 -29.39 -12.80 46.16
CA GLU A 31 -30.73 -12.20 46.35
C GLU A 31 -31.36 -11.66 45.06
N GLN A 32 -30.56 -11.44 44.01
CA GLN A 32 -31.02 -10.96 42.71
C GLN A 32 -31.29 -12.08 41.70
N TYR A 33 -31.08 -13.35 42.08
CA TYR A 33 -31.15 -14.49 41.18
C TYR A 33 -32.04 -15.60 41.75
N HIS A 34 -32.62 -16.39 40.86
CA HIS A 34 -33.40 -17.56 41.24
C HIS A 34 -32.46 -18.63 41.81
N GLN A 35 -32.39 -18.71 43.14
CA GLN A 35 -31.44 -19.58 43.86
C GLN A 35 -31.52 -21.06 43.44
N PRO A 36 -32.72 -21.68 43.29
CA PRO A 36 -32.82 -23.07 42.82
C PRO A 36 -32.23 -23.29 41.42
N TYR A 37 -32.34 -22.27 40.55
CA TYR A 37 -31.79 -22.34 39.19
C TYR A 37 -30.26 -22.29 39.20
N LEU A 38 -29.69 -21.39 40.01
CA LEU A 38 -28.24 -21.30 40.19
C LEU A 38 -27.67 -22.57 40.83
N GLU A 39 -28.35 -23.14 41.82
CA GLU A 39 -27.91 -24.40 42.44
C GLU A 39 -27.94 -25.56 41.45
N ALA A 40 -29.00 -25.70 40.66
CA ALA A 40 -29.09 -26.70 39.60
C ALA A 40 -28.01 -26.51 38.53
N LEU A 41 -27.77 -25.26 38.11
CA LEU A 41 -26.71 -24.92 37.15
C LEU A 41 -25.31 -25.30 37.66
N MET A 42 -25.04 -25.02 38.94
CA MET A 42 -23.75 -25.28 39.56
C MET A 42 -23.50 -26.76 39.84
N ARG A 43 -24.56 -27.54 40.05
CA ARG A 43 -24.51 -29.00 40.21
C ARG A 43 -24.63 -29.76 38.90
N ASN A 44 -24.84 -29.06 37.79
CA ASN A 44 -25.13 -29.64 36.49
C ASN A 44 -26.33 -30.62 36.55
N ASP A 45 -27.35 -30.25 37.32
CA ASP A 45 -28.59 -31.03 37.49
C ASP A 45 -29.56 -30.68 36.37
N VAL A 46 -29.46 -31.44 35.28
CA VAL A 46 -30.15 -31.16 34.01
C VAL A 46 -31.67 -31.27 34.14
N ASP A 47 -32.16 -32.19 34.98
CA ASP A 47 -33.59 -32.42 35.17
C ASP A 47 -34.25 -31.24 35.88
N ILE A 48 -33.60 -30.71 36.92
CA ILE A 48 -34.08 -29.52 37.64
C ILE A 48 -33.98 -28.27 36.76
N LEU A 49 -32.87 -28.10 36.01
CA LEU A 49 -32.74 -27.00 35.05
C LEU A 49 -33.88 -27.04 34.03
N PHE A 50 -34.13 -28.20 33.43
CA PHE A 50 -35.17 -28.35 32.42
C PHE A 50 -36.57 -28.07 32.97
N ALA A 51 -36.87 -28.53 34.19
CA ALA A 51 -38.15 -28.23 34.85
C ALA A 51 -38.33 -26.72 35.06
N ILE A 52 -37.32 -26.03 35.60
CA ILE A 52 -37.38 -24.57 35.85
C ILE A 52 -37.47 -23.78 34.54
N GLU A 53 -36.72 -24.17 33.51
CA GLU A 53 -36.75 -23.51 32.20
C GLU A 53 -38.08 -23.73 31.48
N THR A 54 -38.69 -24.90 31.63
CA THR A 54 -40.01 -25.21 31.07
C THR A 54 -41.10 -24.37 31.74
N GLU A 55 -41.08 -24.28 33.07
CA GLU A 55 -42.00 -23.43 33.84
C GLU A 55 -41.84 -21.95 33.46
N SER A 56 -40.60 -21.48 33.38
CA SER A 56 -40.29 -20.11 32.94
C SER A 56 -40.82 -19.85 31.53
N ALA A 57 -40.65 -20.81 30.61
CA ALA A 57 -41.11 -20.68 29.23
C ALA A 57 -42.63 -20.62 29.11
N MET A 58 -43.35 -21.39 29.93
CA MET A 58 -44.82 -21.29 30.02
C MET A 58 -45.26 -19.91 30.52
N ALA A 59 -44.46 -19.28 31.39
CA ALA A 59 -44.68 -17.92 31.85
C ALA A 59 -44.17 -16.84 30.87
N GLY A 60 -43.63 -17.24 29.71
CA GLY A 60 -43.22 -16.34 28.63
C GLY A 60 -41.83 -15.73 28.78
N TYR A 61 -40.99 -16.26 29.67
CA TYR A 61 -39.60 -15.80 29.87
C TYR A 61 -38.62 -16.98 30.04
N GLY A 62 -37.32 -16.68 30.11
CA GLY A 62 -36.29 -17.71 30.29
C GLY A 62 -35.78 -18.35 28.99
N PRO A 63 -34.83 -19.29 29.07
CA PRO A 63 -34.03 -19.78 27.94
C PRO A 63 -34.83 -20.54 26.86
N LEU A 64 -35.92 -21.20 27.26
CA LEU A 64 -36.80 -21.95 26.37
C LEU A 64 -37.96 -21.10 25.81
N ALA A 65 -38.16 -19.87 26.30
CA ALA A 65 -39.16 -18.97 25.74
C ALA A 65 -38.66 -18.34 24.43
N PRO A 66 -39.55 -18.11 23.43
CA PRO A 66 -39.19 -17.37 22.23
C PRO A 66 -38.67 -15.98 22.58
N CYS A 67 -37.43 -15.67 22.17
CA CYS A 67 -36.78 -14.41 22.47
C CYS A 67 -37.50 -13.23 21.80
N ARG A 68 -38.18 -12.39 22.60
CA ARG A 68 -38.88 -11.19 22.10
C ARG A 68 -38.02 -9.92 22.06
N TYR A 69 -36.82 -9.95 22.64
CA TYR A 69 -35.95 -8.79 22.81
C TYR A 69 -34.48 -9.15 22.64
N HIS A 70 -33.71 -8.31 21.93
CA HIS A 70 -32.25 -8.37 21.99
C HIS A 70 -31.69 -7.08 22.60
N THR A 71 -30.59 -7.22 23.34
CA THR A 71 -29.82 -6.10 23.89
C THR A 71 -28.41 -6.11 23.32
N ASN A 72 -27.92 -4.94 22.91
CA ASN A 72 -26.51 -4.78 22.58
C ASN A 72 -25.69 -4.43 23.84
N HIS A 73 -24.36 -4.32 23.68
CA HIS A 73 -23.42 -3.99 24.77
C HIS A 73 -23.63 -2.60 25.40
N SER A 74 -24.47 -1.76 24.79
CA SER A 74 -24.87 -0.44 25.29
C SER A 74 -26.29 -0.43 25.86
N SER A 75 -26.85 -1.61 26.16
CA SER A 75 -28.19 -1.78 26.77
C SER A 75 -29.32 -1.19 25.93
N ALA A 76 -29.12 -1.00 24.61
CA ALA A 76 -30.21 -0.62 23.73
C ALA A 76 -31.08 -1.86 23.45
N HIS A 77 -32.36 -1.75 23.78
CA HIS A 77 -33.35 -2.80 23.59
C HIS A 77 -34.00 -2.66 22.21
N GLN A 78 -34.02 -3.74 21.44
CA GLN A 78 -34.79 -3.81 20.19
C GLN A 78 -35.65 -5.09 20.19
N PHE A 79 -36.90 -4.95 19.74
CA PHE A 79 -37.83 -6.06 19.59
C PHE A 79 -37.38 -7.01 18.47
N CYS A 80 -37.36 -8.31 18.73
CA CYS A 80 -37.13 -9.32 17.70
C CYS A 80 -38.39 -9.43 16.83
N LEU A 81 -38.27 -9.24 15.50
CA LEU A 81 -39.40 -9.25 14.55
C LEU A 81 -39.90 -10.67 14.19
N GLY A 82 -39.65 -11.69 15.02
CA GLY A 82 -40.21 -13.02 14.80
C GLY A 82 -39.78 -14.06 15.85
N PRO A 83 -40.56 -15.14 16.02
CA PRO A 83 -40.20 -16.24 16.90
C PRO A 83 -39.02 -17.02 16.30
N ILE A 84 -37.82 -16.78 16.82
CA ILE A 84 -36.69 -17.69 16.60
C ILE A 84 -36.90 -18.86 17.56
N LEU A 85 -37.45 -19.96 17.05
CA LEU A 85 -37.46 -21.25 17.72
C LEU A 85 -36.00 -21.72 17.84
N ILE A 86 -35.37 -21.46 18.98
CA ILE A 86 -34.13 -22.14 19.39
C ILE A 86 -34.55 -23.53 19.87
N LEU A 87 -34.91 -24.40 18.93
CA LEU A 87 -34.94 -25.83 19.21
C LEU A 87 -33.50 -26.34 19.18
N PHE A 88 -33.20 -27.28 20.07
CA PHE A 88 -31.99 -28.10 20.18
C PHE A 88 -30.97 -27.74 21.27
N HIS A 89 -30.68 -28.78 22.05
CA HIS A 89 -29.81 -28.89 23.22
C HIS A 89 -28.43 -28.22 23.04
N PRO A 90 -28.22 -27.00 23.58
CA PRO A 90 -27.09 -26.13 23.20
C PRO A 90 -25.73 -26.61 23.74
N TYR A 91 -25.68 -27.40 24.81
CA TYR A 91 -24.40 -27.72 25.47
C TYR A 91 -23.58 -28.84 24.83
N ILE A 92 -24.20 -29.81 24.15
CA ILE A 92 -23.48 -30.97 23.58
C ILE A 92 -22.96 -30.66 22.18
N ARG A 93 -23.72 -29.91 21.37
CA ARG A 93 -23.29 -29.50 20.02
C ARG A 93 -22.13 -28.50 20.07
N LEU A 94 -22.21 -27.47 20.93
CA LEU A 94 -21.23 -26.38 21.00
C LEU A 94 -19.78 -26.88 21.11
N ASN A 95 -19.53 -27.97 21.85
CA ASN A 95 -18.19 -28.54 21.99
C ASN A 95 -17.63 -29.08 20.66
N THR A 96 -18.45 -29.74 19.85
CA THR A 96 -18.04 -30.25 18.54
C THR A 96 -17.76 -29.11 17.56
N GLU A 97 -18.62 -28.08 17.53
CA GLU A 97 -18.41 -26.94 16.63
C GLU A 97 -17.24 -26.05 17.06
N LEU A 98 -16.97 -25.95 18.37
CA LEU A 98 -15.77 -25.29 18.90
C LEU A 98 -14.50 -26.07 18.55
N GLN A 99 -14.53 -27.41 18.58
CA GLN A 99 -13.41 -28.24 18.12
C GLN A 99 -13.16 -28.06 16.62
N ILE A 100 -14.21 -28.02 15.80
CA ILE A 100 -14.12 -27.75 14.35
C ILE A 100 -13.50 -26.37 14.10
N LEU A 101 -13.96 -25.34 14.83
CA LEU A 101 -13.39 -24.00 14.73
C LEU A 101 -11.91 -23.99 15.14
N SER A 102 -11.54 -24.65 16.24
CA SER A 102 -10.15 -24.73 16.71
C SER A 102 -9.26 -25.43 15.69
N GLN A 103 -9.68 -26.58 15.14
CA GLN A 103 -8.96 -27.29 14.09
C GLN A 103 -8.77 -26.43 12.84
N LEU A 104 -9.83 -25.73 12.41
CA LEU A 104 -9.75 -24.80 11.28
C LEU A 104 -8.72 -23.69 11.55
N LEU A 105 -8.74 -23.09 12.75
CA LEU A 105 -7.82 -22.05 13.14
C LEU A 105 -6.37 -22.55 13.19
N LEU A 106 -6.12 -23.75 13.72
CA LEU A 106 -4.80 -24.37 13.75
C LEU A 106 -4.25 -24.65 12.35
N ARG A 107 -5.10 -25.04 11.39
CA ARG A 107 -4.71 -25.24 9.98
C ARG A 107 -4.25 -23.96 9.29
N THR A 108 -4.62 -22.78 9.81
CA THR A 108 -4.14 -21.51 9.27
C THR A 108 -2.67 -21.26 9.57
N GLY A 109 -2.07 -22.02 10.52
CA GLY A 109 -0.66 -21.98 10.85
C GLY A 109 -0.21 -20.60 11.31
N GLU A 110 0.83 -20.06 10.69
CA GLU A 110 1.38 -18.73 11.00
C GLU A 110 0.37 -17.59 10.84
N ASN A 111 -0.69 -17.78 10.04
CA ASN A 111 -1.75 -16.78 9.90
C ASN A 111 -2.63 -16.66 11.14
N LEU A 112 -2.62 -17.67 12.03
CA LEU A 112 -3.37 -17.66 13.27
C LEU A 112 -3.02 -16.44 14.12
N ALA A 113 -1.72 -16.10 14.24
CA ALA A 113 -1.26 -14.97 15.05
C ALA A 113 -1.95 -13.64 14.66
N GLY A 114 -2.22 -13.45 13.35
CA GLY A 114 -2.90 -12.28 12.80
C GLY A 114 -4.40 -12.44 12.62
N MET A 115 -4.98 -13.59 12.98
CA MET A 115 -6.37 -13.92 12.68
C MET A 115 -7.34 -13.01 13.43
N THR A 116 -8.40 -12.57 12.75
CA THR A 116 -9.49 -11.79 13.33
C THR A 116 -10.81 -12.50 13.08
N ALA A 117 -11.87 -12.17 13.81
CA ALA A 117 -13.20 -12.73 13.56
C ALA A 117 -13.61 -12.60 12.08
N ARG A 118 -13.42 -11.41 11.49
CA ARG A 118 -13.67 -11.19 10.07
C ARG A 118 -12.74 -12.04 9.19
N GLY A 119 -11.46 -12.09 9.51
CA GLY A 119 -10.48 -12.90 8.75
C GLY A 119 -10.85 -14.38 8.72
N ALA A 120 -11.24 -14.94 9.86
CA ALA A 120 -11.67 -16.33 9.97
C ALA A 120 -12.94 -16.61 9.15
N SER A 121 -13.84 -15.64 9.00
CA SER A 121 -15.06 -15.80 8.20
C SER A 121 -14.85 -15.73 6.69
N VAL A 122 -13.75 -15.16 6.20
CA VAL A 122 -13.57 -14.85 4.75
C VAL A 122 -12.30 -15.44 4.15
N THR A 123 -11.51 -16.18 4.92
CA THR A 123 -10.30 -16.80 4.37
C THR A 123 -10.70 -17.95 3.46
N LEU A 124 -10.06 -18.08 2.29
CA LEU A 124 -10.34 -19.16 1.34
C LEU A 124 -10.27 -20.54 1.99
N LEU A 125 -9.27 -20.78 2.85
CA LEU A 125 -9.15 -22.01 3.63
C LEU A 125 -10.40 -22.28 4.49
N SER A 126 -10.97 -21.25 5.09
CA SER A 126 -12.20 -21.36 5.89
C SER A 126 -13.39 -21.66 5.00
N ILE A 127 -13.52 -20.98 3.86
CA ILE A 127 -14.60 -21.20 2.90
C ILE A 127 -14.54 -22.63 2.34
N GLU A 128 -13.38 -23.09 1.87
CA GLU A 128 -13.19 -24.43 1.32
C GLU A 128 -13.43 -25.52 2.36
N TYR A 129 -12.91 -25.33 3.58
CA TYR A 129 -13.12 -26.28 4.67
C TYR A 129 -14.60 -26.37 5.06
N LEU A 130 -15.29 -25.23 5.15
CA LEU A 130 -16.73 -25.18 5.43
C LEU A 130 -17.55 -25.79 4.30
N ALA A 131 -17.20 -25.53 3.04
CA ALA A 131 -17.85 -26.14 1.87
C ALA A 131 -17.70 -27.67 1.87
N SER A 132 -16.54 -28.19 2.29
CA SER A 132 -16.34 -29.63 2.43
C SER A 132 -17.15 -30.25 3.57
N LEU A 133 -17.45 -29.46 4.61
CA LEU A 133 -18.14 -29.92 5.81
C LEU A 133 -19.67 -29.76 5.71
N LEU A 134 -20.12 -28.76 4.96
CA LEU A 134 -21.52 -28.37 4.77
C LEU A 134 -21.86 -28.31 3.27
N PRO A 135 -21.82 -29.45 2.55
CA PRO A 135 -21.98 -29.49 1.09
C PRO A 135 -23.38 -29.06 0.62
N ASP A 136 -24.38 -29.15 1.49
CA ASP A 136 -25.77 -28.78 1.17
C ASP A 136 -26.02 -27.27 1.22
N ILE A 137 -25.03 -26.48 1.64
CA ILE A 137 -25.13 -25.02 1.72
C ILE A 137 -24.30 -24.42 0.59
N SER A 138 -24.93 -23.57 -0.24
CA SER A 138 -24.29 -23.01 -1.45
C SER A 138 -23.10 -22.09 -1.15
N GLU A 139 -23.04 -21.49 0.04
CA GLU A 139 -21.99 -20.57 0.49
C GLU A 139 -21.84 -20.62 2.02
N PRO A 140 -21.28 -21.71 2.58
CA PRO A 140 -21.29 -21.90 4.02
C PRO A 140 -20.32 -20.94 4.71
N GLY A 141 -20.83 -20.26 5.73
CA GLY A 141 -20.09 -19.39 6.63
C GLY A 141 -19.90 -20.01 8.01
N LEU A 142 -19.06 -19.39 8.84
CA LEU A 142 -18.86 -19.83 10.22
C LEU A 142 -20.18 -19.83 11.02
N GLY A 143 -21.10 -18.93 10.71
CA GLY A 143 -22.41 -18.89 11.37
C GLY A 143 -23.28 -20.12 11.10
N ASP A 144 -23.02 -20.85 10.02
CA ASP A 144 -23.74 -22.08 9.65
C ASP A 144 -23.20 -23.31 10.38
N LEU A 145 -22.00 -23.24 10.97
CA LEU A 145 -21.55 -24.21 11.98
C LEU A 145 -22.35 -24.03 13.27
N HIS A 146 -22.40 -22.80 13.77
CA HIS A 146 -23.13 -22.48 14.98
C HIS A 146 -23.56 -21.01 14.99
N VAL A 147 -24.82 -20.75 15.33
CA VAL A 147 -25.43 -19.41 15.29
C VAL A 147 -24.66 -18.37 16.12
N SER A 148 -24.00 -18.78 17.21
CA SER A 148 -23.18 -17.88 18.03
C SER A 148 -21.97 -17.31 17.30
N PHE A 149 -21.51 -17.93 16.20
CA PHE A 149 -20.39 -17.42 15.40
C PHE A 149 -20.77 -16.21 14.54
N TYR A 150 -22.06 -15.90 14.38
CA TYR A 150 -22.49 -14.59 13.87
C TYR A 150 -22.15 -13.44 14.83
N ASN A 151 -21.99 -13.73 16.13
CA ASN A 151 -21.49 -12.76 17.10
C ASN A 151 -19.97 -12.63 16.98
N LYS A 152 -19.52 -11.58 16.26
CA LYS A 152 -18.10 -11.30 16.02
C LYS A 152 -17.27 -11.12 17.29
N SER A 153 -17.88 -10.64 18.38
CA SER A 153 -17.19 -10.50 19.67
C SER A 153 -16.98 -11.86 20.34
N TYR A 154 -17.98 -12.75 20.26
CA TYR A 154 -17.86 -14.13 20.73
C TYR A 154 -16.82 -14.91 19.92
N LEU A 155 -16.92 -14.87 18.59
CA LEU A 155 -15.94 -15.48 17.69
C LEU A 155 -14.53 -14.93 17.93
N GLY A 156 -14.39 -13.61 18.12
CA GLY A 156 -13.12 -12.98 18.47
C GLY A 156 -12.51 -13.51 19.76
N ARG A 157 -13.34 -13.76 20.79
CA ARG A 157 -12.88 -14.37 22.05
C ARG A 157 -12.42 -15.81 21.84
N MET A 158 -13.17 -16.61 21.09
CA MET A 158 -12.77 -18.00 20.78
C MET A 158 -11.44 -18.05 20.00
N ILE A 159 -11.27 -17.18 19.01
CA ILE A 159 -9.99 -17.05 18.28
C ILE A 159 -8.86 -16.66 19.25
N GLN A 160 -9.13 -15.75 20.19
CA GLN A 160 -8.13 -15.34 21.17
C GLN A 160 -7.73 -16.49 22.10
N ASN A 161 -8.67 -17.33 22.54
CA ASN A 161 -8.34 -18.52 23.33
C ASN A 161 -7.37 -19.45 22.59
N VAL A 162 -7.66 -19.76 21.32
CA VAL A 162 -6.76 -20.61 20.50
C VAL A 162 -5.42 -19.91 20.27
N LYS A 163 -5.39 -18.58 20.12
CA LYS A 163 -4.13 -17.83 20.04
C LYS A 163 -3.33 -17.90 21.32
N ASP A 164 -3.98 -17.82 22.49
CA ASP A 164 -3.30 -17.84 23.78
C ASP A 164 -2.75 -19.25 24.06
N GLU A 165 -3.38 -20.30 23.54
CA GLU A 165 -2.84 -21.67 23.56
C GLU A 165 -1.60 -21.83 22.67
N VAL A 166 -1.64 -21.31 21.44
CA VAL A 166 -0.53 -21.46 20.46
C VAL A 166 0.60 -20.46 20.71
N PHE A 167 0.27 -19.26 21.18
CA PHE A 167 1.19 -18.15 21.44
C PHE A 167 0.98 -17.64 22.88
N PRO A 168 1.37 -18.42 23.91
CA PRO A 168 1.12 -18.09 25.32
C PRO A 168 1.77 -16.78 25.77
N ASP A 169 2.89 -16.40 25.13
CA ASP A 169 3.58 -15.12 25.37
C ASP A 169 3.03 -13.94 24.54
N GLY A 170 1.91 -14.17 23.84
CA GLY A 170 1.22 -13.22 22.97
C GLY A 170 1.92 -13.02 21.62
N ASN A 171 1.51 -11.96 20.90
CA ASN A 171 2.01 -11.66 19.54
C ASN A 171 2.92 -10.41 19.48
N GLY A 172 3.23 -9.82 20.63
CA GLY A 172 4.10 -8.65 20.76
C GLY A 172 5.57 -9.02 20.92
N TRP A 173 6.34 -8.16 21.58
CA TRP A 173 7.77 -8.39 21.81
C TRP A 173 8.06 -9.65 22.62
N LYS A 174 7.31 -9.90 23.70
CA LYS A 174 7.46 -11.10 24.54
C LYS A 174 7.25 -12.37 23.71
N GLY A 175 6.15 -12.43 22.96
CA GLY A 175 5.86 -13.48 21.99
C GLY A 175 6.97 -13.72 20.96
N LEU A 176 7.48 -12.65 20.36
CA LEU A 176 8.60 -12.73 19.41
C LEU A 176 9.85 -13.34 20.06
N VAL A 177 10.22 -12.87 21.25
CA VAL A 177 11.39 -13.37 21.98
C VAL A 177 11.20 -14.82 22.42
N ALA A 178 10.01 -15.21 22.84
CA ALA A 178 9.71 -16.59 23.23
C ALA A 178 9.77 -17.54 22.03
N TYR A 179 9.20 -17.13 20.90
CA TYR A 179 9.26 -17.88 19.64
C TYR A 179 10.70 -18.07 19.17
N GLU A 180 11.55 -17.04 19.28
CA GLU A 180 12.97 -17.11 18.90
C GLU A 180 13.88 -17.77 19.95
N LYS A 181 13.54 -17.75 21.25
CA LYS A 181 14.30 -18.48 22.28
C LYS A 181 14.31 -19.98 22.05
N HIS A 182 13.34 -20.51 21.31
CA HIS A 182 13.35 -21.88 20.83
C HIS A 182 14.29 -22.09 19.61
N GLN A 183 14.93 -21.04 19.05
CA GLN A 183 15.81 -21.08 17.87
C GLN A 183 17.10 -20.19 17.90
N SER A 184 17.62 -19.81 19.09
CA SER A 184 18.84 -18.99 19.33
C SER A 184 18.70 -17.46 19.18
N VAL A 185 19.24 -16.72 20.16
CA VAL A 185 18.91 -15.32 20.49
C VAL A 185 20.11 -14.38 20.35
N ASP A 186 19.84 -13.13 19.95
CA ASP A 186 20.57 -11.94 20.43
C ASP A 186 19.61 -10.77 20.78
N GLY A 187 19.83 -10.14 21.94
CA GLY A 187 19.60 -8.72 22.30
C GLY A 187 18.17 -8.11 22.42
N PRO A 188 17.97 -7.04 23.26
CA PRO A 188 16.63 -6.58 23.70
C PRO A 188 16.00 -5.42 22.91
N GLU A 189 16.71 -4.74 21.99
CA GLU A 189 16.23 -3.44 21.50
C GLU A 189 15.96 -3.36 19.99
N ASN A 190 16.56 -4.24 19.19
CA ASN A 190 16.28 -4.38 17.76
C ASN A 190 16.47 -5.85 17.36
N LYS A 191 15.54 -6.42 16.58
CA LYS A 191 15.66 -7.78 16.05
C LYS A 191 16.04 -7.74 14.59
N TYR A 192 17.27 -8.20 14.32
CA TYR A 192 17.74 -8.49 12.97
C TYR A 192 17.17 -9.86 12.54
N ILE A 193 16.45 -9.86 11.43
CA ILE A 193 15.85 -11.06 10.83
C ILE A 193 16.49 -11.23 9.46
N ALA A 194 17.32 -12.26 9.35
CA ALA A 194 17.80 -12.75 8.07
C ALA A 194 17.98 -14.27 8.15
N THR A 195 17.56 -14.98 7.10
CA THR A 195 17.98 -16.37 6.90
C THR A 195 19.47 -16.43 6.52
N SER A 196 20.10 -17.61 6.64
CA SER A 196 21.49 -17.79 6.19
C SER A 196 21.68 -17.46 4.71
N GLN A 197 20.66 -17.68 3.89
CA GLN A 197 20.70 -17.37 2.46
C GLN A 197 20.45 -15.88 2.17
N GLN A 198 19.57 -15.24 2.92
CA GLN A 198 19.41 -13.79 2.92
C GLN A 198 20.71 -13.07 3.29
N SER A 199 21.43 -13.61 4.27
CA SER A 199 22.75 -13.11 4.67
C SER A 199 23.81 -13.32 3.56
N ARG A 200 23.79 -14.46 2.85
CA ARG A 200 24.65 -14.65 1.66
C ARG A 200 24.31 -13.67 0.54
N ARG A 201 23.03 -13.41 0.28
CA ARG A 201 22.61 -12.43 -0.72
C ARG A 201 23.08 -11.03 -0.39
N LEU A 202 23.02 -10.66 0.88
CA LEU A 202 23.56 -9.39 1.33
C LEU A 202 25.05 -9.27 1.00
N GLN A 203 25.81 -10.37 1.11
CA GLN A 203 27.22 -10.41 0.71
C GLN A 203 27.41 -10.41 -0.81
N GLU A 204 26.50 -11.00 -1.59
CA GLU A 204 26.60 -11.10 -3.05
C GLU A 204 26.05 -9.89 -3.80
N ALA A 205 25.12 -9.14 -3.20
CA ALA A 205 24.45 -8.00 -3.80
C ALA A 205 25.46 -6.99 -4.33
N SER A 206 25.21 -6.40 -5.50
CA SER A 206 26.12 -5.39 -6.06
C SER A 206 25.80 -3.98 -5.57
N GLU A 207 24.62 -3.73 -5.02
CA GLU A 207 24.15 -2.44 -4.51
C GLU A 207 23.15 -2.72 -3.38
N LEU A 208 23.13 -1.87 -2.35
CA LEU A 208 22.18 -1.99 -1.25
C LEU A 208 21.21 -0.82 -1.25
N MET A 209 19.95 -1.13 -1.00
CA MET A 209 18.90 -0.16 -0.73
C MET A 209 18.34 -0.40 0.66
N VAL A 210 18.07 0.69 1.38
CA VAL A 210 17.44 0.62 2.69
C VAL A 210 16.17 1.44 2.65
N ASP A 211 15.07 0.86 3.12
CA ASP A 211 13.79 1.55 3.23
C ASP A 211 13.09 1.21 4.55
N THR A 212 12.13 2.04 4.93
CA THR A 212 11.32 1.87 6.14
C THR A 212 9.87 1.59 5.79
N SER A 213 9.33 0.50 6.31
CA SER A 213 7.93 0.11 6.17
C SER A 213 7.04 0.66 7.28
N PHE A 214 6.87 1.99 7.30
CA PHE A 214 6.16 2.74 8.35
C PHE A 214 4.75 2.25 8.68
N LYS A 215 4.05 1.69 7.69
CA LYS A 215 2.65 1.25 7.81
C LYS A 215 2.52 -0.23 8.18
N ARG A 216 3.62 -0.99 8.15
CA ARG A 216 3.59 -2.45 8.26
C ARG A 216 3.34 -2.92 9.68
N LEU A 217 3.94 -2.29 10.69
CA LEU A 217 3.78 -2.67 12.09
C LEU A 217 2.74 -1.80 12.81
N CYS A 218 2.11 -2.35 13.84
CA CYS A 218 1.22 -1.60 14.74
C CYS A 218 1.99 -0.93 15.90
N GLY A 219 1.45 0.17 16.42
CA GLY A 219 2.07 0.94 17.50
C GLY A 219 3.34 1.67 17.08
N ASP A 220 4.29 1.78 18.01
CA ASP A 220 5.55 2.53 17.83
C ASP A 220 6.67 1.71 17.16
N TRP A 221 6.36 0.49 16.75
CA TRP A 221 7.30 -0.38 16.06
C TRP A 221 7.49 0.07 14.62
N LYS A 222 8.73 -0.05 14.13
CA LYS A 222 9.11 0.18 12.74
C LYS A 222 9.84 -1.03 12.18
N GLU A 223 9.61 -1.27 10.91
CA GLU A 223 10.34 -2.28 10.13
C GLU A 223 11.21 -1.58 9.11
N PHE A 224 12.47 -1.98 9.08
CA PHE A 224 13.43 -1.56 8.07
C PHE A 224 13.75 -2.75 7.18
N THR A 225 13.72 -2.54 5.87
CA THR A 225 14.14 -3.53 4.88
C THR A 225 15.51 -3.15 4.35
N ILE A 226 16.39 -4.15 4.25
CA ILE A 226 17.63 -4.04 3.49
C ILE A 226 17.45 -4.92 2.26
N ASP A 227 17.47 -4.30 1.10
CA ASP A 227 17.27 -4.96 -0.17
C ASP A 227 18.57 -4.89 -0.97
N GLY A 228 18.99 -6.01 -1.52
CA GLY A 228 20.19 -6.12 -2.34
C GLY A 228 19.85 -6.25 -3.82
N TYR A 229 20.58 -5.53 -4.67
CA TYR A 229 20.46 -5.68 -6.10
C TYR A 229 21.15 -6.97 -6.56
N ASP A 230 20.36 -7.84 -7.19
CA ASP A 230 20.85 -9.04 -7.86
C ASP A 230 20.93 -8.79 -9.36
N SER A 231 22.15 -8.80 -9.89
CA SER A 231 22.41 -8.65 -11.31
C SER A 231 21.84 -9.80 -12.14
N ALA A 232 21.79 -11.02 -11.58
CA ALA A 232 21.29 -12.19 -12.29
C ALA A 232 19.78 -12.10 -12.55
N SER A 233 19.00 -11.71 -11.54
CA SER A 233 17.56 -11.49 -11.72
C SER A 233 17.20 -10.10 -12.21
N THR A 234 18.19 -9.20 -12.31
CA THR A 234 18.03 -7.75 -12.58
C THR A 234 17.08 -7.02 -11.63
N ASN A 235 16.94 -7.48 -10.38
CA ASN A 235 15.93 -7.00 -9.43
C ASN A 235 16.49 -6.82 -8.02
N TYR A 236 15.79 -6.06 -7.19
CA TYR A 236 16.05 -5.98 -5.75
C TYR A 236 15.36 -7.12 -5.02
N HIS A 237 16.10 -7.74 -4.10
CA HIS A 237 15.56 -8.78 -3.22
C HIS A 237 15.78 -8.40 -1.78
N ASN A 238 14.83 -8.76 -0.93
CA ASN A 238 14.97 -8.55 0.50
C ASN A 238 16.08 -9.44 1.08
N CYS A 239 17.17 -8.79 1.48
CA CYS A 239 18.36 -9.39 2.07
C CYS A 239 18.25 -9.48 3.59
N SER A 240 17.58 -8.55 4.24
CA SER A 240 17.27 -8.66 5.68
C SER A 240 16.18 -7.69 6.09
N ARG A 241 15.70 -7.88 7.33
CA ARG A 241 14.73 -7.01 7.98
C ARG A 241 15.19 -6.69 9.39
N ILE A 242 14.89 -5.49 9.85
CA ILE A 242 15.12 -5.08 11.24
C ILE A 242 13.80 -4.58 11.81
N LEU A 243 13.36 -5.21 12.89
CA LEU A 243 12.21 -4.76 13.67
C LEU A 243 12.72 -4.04 14.91
N GLY A 244 12.30 -2.79 15.10
CA GLY A 244 12.80 -1.92 16.16
C GLY A 244 11.73 -1.01 16.75
N GLY A 245 11.90 -0.65 18.02
CA GLY A 245 11.12 0.41 18.66
C GLY A 245 11.70 1.77 18.30
N GLY A 246 10.95 2.62 17.60
CA GLY A 246 11.45 3.88 17.06
C GLY A 246 12.22 3.74 15.73
N PHE A 247 12.72 4.86 15.20
CA PHE A 247 13.55 4.80 14.00
C PHE A 247 14.96 4.35 14.40
N ALA A 248 15.36 3.13 14.02
CA ALA A 248 16.77 2.76 14.04
C ALA A 248 17.51 3.64 13.01
N SER A 249 18.67 4.19 13.37
CA SER A 249 19.47 4.96 12.43
C SER A 249 19.99 4.03 11.33
N LEU A 250 20.02 4.50 10.08
CA LEU A 250 20.73 3.83 8.98
C LEU A 250 22.16 3.46 9.41
N ILE A 251 22.78 4.28 10.26
CA ILE A 251 24.07 4.01 10.93
C ILE A 251 24.03 2.75 11.80
N PHE A 252 23.02 2.55 12.65
CA PHE A 252 22.86 1.32 13.46
C PHE A 252 22.64 0.08 12.59
N ILE A 253 21.83 0.22 11.54
CA ILE A 253 21.59 -0.82 10.54
C ILE A 253 22.90 -1.23 9.89
N MET A 254 23.67 -0.26 9.39
CA MET A 254 24.98 -0.47 8.78
C MET A 254 25.96 -1.10 9.77
N MET A 255 26.04 -0.62 11.00
CA MET A 255 26.93 -1.18 12.03
C MET A 255 26.62 -2.64 12.33
N MET A 256 25.35 -3.01 12.49
CA MET A 256 24.95 -4.41 12.73
C MET A 256 25.22 -5.30 11.52
N THR A 257 24.95 -4.79 10.31
CA THR A 257 25.11 -5.54 9.07
C THR A 257 26.58 -5.77 8.69
N PHE A 258 27.44 -4.75 8.80
CA PHE A 258 28.87 -4.83 8.48
C PHE A 258 29.70 -5.50 9.59
N HIS A 259 29.29 -5.44 10.85
CA HIS A 259 30.01 -6.10 11.95
C HIS A 259 29.73 -7.61 12.03
N LYS A 260 28.49 -8.05 11.75
CA LYS A 260 28.13 -9.49 11.79
C LYS A 260 28.46 -10.24 10.50
N PHE A 261 28.56 -9.55 9.37
CA PHE A 261 28.89 -10.16 8.09
C PHE A 261 30.03 -9.36 7.44
N PRO A 262 31.26 -9.91 7.36
CA PRO A 262 32.32 -9.26 6.59
C PRO A 262 31.91 -9.25 5.12
N ILE A 263 31.39 -8.13 4.64
CA ILE A 263 31.03 -7.95 3.24
C ILE A 263 32.35 -7.85 2.47
N GLN A 264 32.57 -8.78 1.53
CA GLN A 264 33.69 -8.66 0.59
C GLN A 264 33.49 -7.39 -0.25
N HIS A 265 34.32 -6.39 0.02
CA HIS A 265 34.31 -5.10 -0.68
C HIS A 265 34.50 -5.31 -2.18
N ASN A 266 33.45 -4.98 -2.94
CA ASN A 266 33.50 -4.79 -4.39
C ASN A 266 32.97 -3.39 -4.66
N VAL A 267 33.50 -2.72 -5.68
CA VAL A 267 33.37 -1.27 -5.95
C VAL A 267 31.92 -0.70 -5.90
N ALA A 268 30.90 -1.51 -6.15
CA ALA A 268 29.49 -1.12 -6.11
C ALA A 268 28.77 -1.39 -4.76
N LYS A 269 29.29 -2.32 -3.93
CA LYS A 269 28.74 -2.69 -2.61
C LYS A 269 28.89 -1.61 -1.55
N ASP A 270 29.71 -0.59 -1.84
CA ASP A 270 29.99 0.52 -0.95
C ASP A 270 28.96 1.65 -1.08
N VAL A 271 27.87 1.48 -1.84
CA VAL A 271 26.80 2.49 -1.97
C VAL A 271 25.48 2.01 -1.40
N ILE A 272 24.89 2.86 -0.57
CA ILE A 272 23.52 2.77 -0.07
C ILE A 272 22.72 3.91 -0.66
N ILE A 273 21.59 3.56 -1.29
CA ILE A 273 20.65 4.53 -1.84
C ILE A 273 19.37 4.54 -1.01
N ALA A 274 18.87 5.73 -0.67
CA ALA A 274 17.61 5.88 0.05
C ALA A 274 16.89 7.20 -0.28
N ASP A 275 15.61 7.25 0.07
CA ASP A 275 14.74 8.39 -0.16
C ASP A 275 14.84 9.41 0.98
N SER A 276 15.45 10.55 0.68
CA SER A 276 15.59 11.77 1.48
C SER A 276 14.62 11.97 2.69
N HIS A 277 14.88 11.35 3.84
CA HIS A 277 14.36 11.81 5.13
C HIS A 277 15.43 11.75 6.24
N ARG A 278 15.63 12.86 6.96
CA ARG A 278 16.58 12.96 8.09
C ARG A 278 16.35 11.86 9.14
N GLY A 279 15.07 11.55 9.41
CA GLY A 279 14.69 10.47 10.34
C GLY A 279 15.03 9.05 9.86
N GLN A 280 15.10 8.80 8.55
CA GLN A 280 15.56 7.50 8.02
C GLN A 280 17.08 7.36 8.17
N ALA A 281 17.83 8.42 7.85
CA ALA A 281 19.29 8.40 7.94
C ALA A 281 19.80 8.32 9.38
N LEU A 282 19.18 9.07 10.30
CA LEU A 282 19.69 9.25 11.66
C LEU A 282 18.89 8.54 12.75
N GLY A 283 17.74 7.96 12.43
CA GLY A 283 16.89 7.35 13.43
C GLY A 283 16.22 8.36 14.37
N SER A 284 15.57 7.87 15.43
CA SER A 284 14.96 8.64 16.52
C SER A 284 15.99 9.01 17.59
N PHE A 285 17.28 8.74 17.38
CA PHE A 285 18.30 8.97 18.40
C PHE A 285 18.46 10.48 18.65
N PRO A 286 18.16 10.98 19.87
CA PRO A 286 18.12 12.42 20.11
C PRO A 286 19.48 13.08 20.30
N SER A 287 20.62 12.38 20.24
CA SER A 287 21.91 13.03 20.52
C SER A 287 23.13 12.35 19.90
N LEU A 288 24.09 13.17 19.47
CA LEU A 288 25.46 12.76 19.15
C LEU A 288 26.17 12.09 20.34
N SER A 289 25.69 12.25 21.57
CA SER A 289 26.34 11.69 22.77
C SER A 289 26.23 10.16 22.87
N SER A 290 25.14 9.54 22.40
CA SER A 290 25.07 8.08 22.28
C SER A 290 25.86 7.54 21.08
N ALA A 291 26.30 8.41 20.16
CA ALA A 291 27.22 8.07 19.10
C ALA A 291 28.68 7.86 19.57
N GLN A 292 29.05 8.47 20.70
CA GLN A 292 30.39 8.35 21.28
C GLN A 292 30.59 7.07 22.09
N SER A 293 29.51 6.44 22.56
CA SER A 293 29.53 5.15 23.27
C SER A 293 29.61 3.93 22.34
N PHE A 294 29.69 4.12 21.02
CA PHE A 294 29.81 3.01 20.08
C PHE A 294 31.24 2.45 20.03
N PRO A 295 31.40 1.10 19.96
CA PRO A 295 32.71 0.49 19.85
C PRO A 295 33.42 0.99 18.58
N LYS A 296 34.72 1.32 18.71
CA LYS A 296 35.57 1.78 17.60
C LYS A 296 35.49 0.78 16.44
N ILE A 297 34.77 1.12 15.38
CA ILE A 297 34.66 0.28 14.20
C ILE A 297 36.01 0.24 13.50
N THR A 298 36.55 -0.95 13.34
CA THR A 298 37.69 -1.22 12.46
C THR A 298 37.11 -1.70 11.13
N MET A 299 37.12 -0.87 10.08
CA MET A 299 36.87 -1.38 8.73
C MET A 299 38.08 -2.21 8.29
N LEU A 300 37.83 -3.47 7.94
CA LEU A 300 38.84 -4.34 7.35
C LEU A 300 39.25 -3.77 5.98
N GLN A 301 40.56 -3.68 5.77
CA GLN A 301 41.17 -3.14 4.55
C GLN A 301 40.62 -3.85 3.32
N SER A 302 40.07 -3.09 2.37
CA SER A 302 39.93 -3.57 0.99
C SER A 302 41.27 -3.39 0.28
N HIS A 303 41.70 -4.41 -0.47
CA HIS A 303 42.98 -4.47 -1.19
C HIS A 303 43.17 -3.44 -2.32
N HIS A 304 42.24 -2.50 -2.48
CA HIS A 304 42.34 -1.43 -3.45
C HIS A 304 42.17 -0.08 -2.78
N THR A 305 43.29 0.66 -2.77
CA THR A 305 43.56 1.97 -2.18
C THR A 305 44.03 1.94 -0.72
N GLN A 306 45.00 2.81 -0.44
CA GLN A 306 45.71 2.98 0.83
C GLN A 306 44.78 3.43 1.95
N TRP A 307 43.86 2.57 2.40
CA TRP A 307 43.07 2.77 3.61
C TRP A 307 43.99 2.56 4.81
N SER A 308 44.82 3.56 5.10
CA SER A 308 45.54 3.63 6.36
C SER A 308 44.52 3.80 7.49
N TYR A 309 44.63 2.91 8.47
CA TYR A 309 43.86 2.87 9.71
C TYR A 309 43.78 4.26 10.34
N ARG A 310 42.70 5.01 10.10
CA ARG A 310 42.48 6.31 10.73
C ARG A 310 41.21 6.26 11.57
N ARG A 311 41.44 6.23 12.89
CA ARG A 311 40.64 6.82 13.98
C ARG A 311 39.15 7.04 13.66
N SER A 312 38.29 6.27 14.33
CA SER A 312 36.89 6.58 14.65
C SER A 312 36.24 7.68 13.80
N LEU A 313 35.81 7.35 12.59
CA LEU A 313 34.94 8.24 11.81
C LEU A 313 33.63 8.42 12.59
N ASP A 314 33.14 9.65 12.66
CA ASP A 314 31.79 9.86 13.15
C ASP A 314 30.75 9.37 12.13
N ALA A 315 29.50 9.26 12.58
CA ALA A 315 28.40 8.75 11.79
C ALA A 315 28.17 9.52 10.47
N TYR A 316 28.39 10.84 10.45
CA TYR A 316 28.21 11.66 9.24
C TYR A 316 29.36 11.48 8.26
N ALA A 317 30.59 11.36 8.76
CA ALA A 317 31.77 11.06 7.94
C ALA A 317 31.64 9.69 7.27
N HIS A 318 31.02 8.71 7.93
CA HIS A 318 30.64 7.44 7.31
C HIS A 318 29.62 7.64 6.19
N LEU A 319 28.50 8.33 6.46
CA LEU A 319 27.47 8.57 5.43
C LEU A 319 28.02 9.29 4.20
N ARG A 320 28.92 10.27 4.36
CA ARG A 320 29.54 10.98 3.22
C ARG A 320 30.34 10.08 2.28
N LYS A 321 30.77 8.89 2.72
CA LYS A 321 31.56 7.94 1.92
C LYS A 321 30.72 6.92 1.16
N ILE A 322 29.53 6.59 1.67
CA ILE A 322 28.76 5.41 1.23
C ILE A 322 27.28 5.69 0.97
N TYR A 323 26.76 6.86 1.30
CA TYR A 323 25.34 7.16 1.20
C TYR A 323 25.03 8.11 0.04
N ARG A 324 24.03 7.75 -0.78
CA ARG A 324 23.56 8.53 -1.91
C ARG A 324 22.04 8.74 -1.81
N LEU A 325 21.58 9.94 -2.12
CA LEU A 325 20.16 10.24 -2.18
C LEU A 325 19.58 9.82 -3.54
N CYS A 326 18.34 9.34 -3.53
CA CYS A 326 17.60 9.06 -4.76
C CYS A 326 17.41 10.34 -5.59
N LYS A 327 18.06 10.44 -6.74
CA LYS A 327 18.00 11.61 -7.63
C LYS A 327 16.62 11.77 -8.25
N VAL A 328 15.98 10.68 -8.65
CA VAL A 328 14.62 10.73 -9.23
C VAL A 328 13.62 11.34 -8.24
N HIS A 329 13.63 10.92 -6.97
CA HIS A 329 12.74 11.49 -5.95
C HIS A 329 13.12 12.92 -5.59
N GLY A 330 14.41 13.20 -5.45
CA GLY A 330 14.88 14.57 -5.19
C GLY A 330 14.43 15.56 -6.26
N LEU A 331 14.56 15.20 -7.54
CA LEU A 331 14.15 16.04 -8.66
C LEU A 331 12.63 16.17 -8.76
N ARG A 332 11.87 15.06 -8.58
CA ARG A 332 10.40 15.09 -8.54
C ARG A 332 9.89 16.01 -7.43
N ASN A 333 10.47 15.94 -6.24
CA ASN A 333 10.08 16.79 -5.12
C ASN A 333 10.33 18.28 -5.42
N ILE A 334 11.40 18.61 -6.16
CA ILE A 334 11.64 20.00 -6.63
C ILE A 334 10.55 20.43 -7.63
N ASP A 335 10.15 19.56 -8.56
CA ASP A 335 9.09 19.87 -9.52
C ASP A 335 7.74 20.11 -8.84
N GLU A 336 7.41 19.31 -7.83
CA GLU A 336 6.19 19.46 -7.02
C GLU A 336 6.17 20.76 -6.19
N MET A 337 7.32 21.40 -5.95
CA MET A 337 7.38 22.68 -5.27
C MET A 337 6.87 23.85 -6.11
N ARG A 338 6.69 23.67 -7.44
CA ARG A 338 6.17 24.69 -8.37
C ARG A 338 6.88 26.04 -8.23
N LEU A 339 8.21 26.01 -8.23
CA LEU A 339 9.07 27.20 -8.14
C LEU A 339 9.23 27.86 -9.52
N ASP A 340 9.72 29.09 -9.55
CA ASP A 340 10.13 29.73 -10.79
C ASP A 340 11.28 28.95 -11.45
N TYR A 341 11.41 29.10 -12.77
CA TYR A 341 12.37 28.34 -13.57
C TYR A 341 13.82 28.52 -13.11
N VAL A 342 14.21 29.73 -12.69
CA VAL A 342 15.59 30.03 -12.29
C VAL A 342 15.92 29.33 -10.96
N THR A 343 15.05 29.47 -9.95
CA THR A 343 15.21 28.81 -8.65
C THR A 343 15.18 27.29 -8.79
N ALA A 344 14.21 26.74 -9.54
CA ALA A 344 14.12 25.30 -9.76
C ALA A 344 15.37 24.74 -10.45
N THR A 345 15.89 25.45 -11.46
CA THR A 345 17.12 25.05 -12.17
C THR A 345 18.33 25.05 -11.24
N ALA A 346 18.49 26.07 -10.39
CA ALA A 346 19.56 26.13 -9.40
C ALA A 346 19.46 25.00 -8.36
N MET A 347 18.25 24.63 -7.92
CA MET A 347 18.07 23.47 -7.03
C MET A 347 18.43 22.14 -7.71
N LYS A 348 18.04 21.98 -8.98
CA LYS A 348 18.34 20.76 -9.76
C LYS A 348 19.83 20.65 -10.08
N SER A 349 20.55 21.76 -10.27
CA SER A 349 21.99 21.73 -10.56
C SER A 349 22.82 21.18 -9.41
N LEU A 350 22.33 21.24 -8.16
CA LEU A 350 22.97 20.62 -6.99
C LEU A 350 23.11 19.08 -7.11
N TRP A 351 22.44 18.44 -8.07
CA TRP A 351 22.55 17.01 -8.36
C TRP A 351 23.59 16.65 -9.44
N TYR A 352 24.40 17.62 -9.87
CA TYR A 352 25.48 17.36 -10.81
C TYR A 352 26.62 16.57 -10.16
N LEU A 353 27.37 15.86 -11.00
CA LEU A 353 28.56 15.15 -10.56
C LEU A 353 29.62 16.13 -10.01
N ARG A 354 29.87 17.21 -10.78
CA ARG A 354 30.71 18.36 -10.40
C ARG A 354 29.91 19.62 -10.68
N HIS A 355 29.91 20.55 -9.74
CA HIS A 355 29.07 21.74 -9.84
C HIS A 355 29.91 22.96 -10.24
N PRO A 356 29.65 23.60 -11.39
CA PRO A 356 30.50 24.67 -11.91
C PRO A 356 30.53 25.93 -11.04
N ASN A 357 29.40 26.28 -10.39
CA ASN A 357 29.32 27.43 -9.49
C ASN A 357 28.39 27.12 -8.30
N TRP A 358 28.88 26.34 -7.33
CA TRP A 358 28.07 25.86 -6.20
C TRP A 358 27.49 27.03 -5.38
N ASP A 359 28.35 27.98 -5.00
CA ASP A 359 27.95 29.08 -4.14
C ASP A 359 26.95 30.02 -4.83
N GLY A 360 27.10 30.24 -6.14
CA GLY A 360 26.12 30.99 -6.92
C GLY A 360 24.75 30.32 -6.96
N ALA A 361 24.68 28.99 -7.10
CA ALA A 361 23.42 28.26 -7.03
C ALA A 361 22.77 28.37 -5.65
N ILE A 362 23.56 28.25 -4.57
CA ILE A 362 23.09 28.45 -3.19
C ILE A 362 22.50 29.85 -3.00
N GLN A 363 23.18 30.89 -3.48
CA GLN A 363 22.68 32.27 -3.40
C GLN A 363 21.35 32.46 -4.14
N ILE A 364 21.18 31.85 -5.32
CA ILE A 364 19.92 31.88 -6.07
C ILE A 364 18.80 31.20 -5.26
N ILE A 365 19.08 30.02 -4.70
CA ILE A 365 18.11 29.25 -3.90
C ILE A 365 17.66 30.04 -2.67
N MET A 366 18.57 30.74 -2.00
CA MET A 366 18.27 31.53 -0.79
C MET A 366 17.31 32.71 -1.04
N LYS A 367 17.15 33.18 -2.29
CA LYS A 367 16.23 34.27 -2.64
C LYS A 367 14.75 33.87 -2.52
N SER A 368 14.43 32.58 -2.65
CA SER A 368 13.07 32.07 -2.51
C SER A 368 12.86 31.49 -1.12
N ALA A 369 11.85 31.98 -0.39
CA ALA A 369 11.55 31.50 0.98
C ALA A 369 11.30 29.97 1.03
N ARG A 370 10.58 29.44 0.03
CA ARG A 370 10.26 28.00 -0.05
C ARG A 370 11.51 27.17 -0.38
N ALA A 371 12.34 27.63 -1.31
CA ALA A 371 13.57 26.93 -1.69
C ALA A 371 14.64 27.03 -0.59
N LYS A 372 14.74 28.17 0.09
CA LYS A 372 15.58 28.37 1.26
C LYS A 372 15.22 27.39 2.38
N LYS A 373 13.94 27.24 2.73
CA LYS A 373 13.52 26.27 3.74
C LYS A 373 13.96 24.84 3.39
N TRP A 374 13.79 24.45 2.13
CA TRP A 374 14.27 23.16 1.65
C TRP A 374 15.80 23.02 1.81
N LEU A 375 16.56 24.08 1.48
CA LEU A 375 18.01 24.09 1.61
C LEU A 375 18.45 24.02 3.08
N ASP A 376 17.80 24.76 3.97
CA ASP A 376 18.05 24.75 5.40
C ASP A 376 17.85 23.33 5.98
N GLU A 377 16.82 22.61 5.52
CA GLU A 377 16.60 21.19 5.88
C GLU A 377 17.74 20.28 5.40
N LYS A 378 18.32 20.54 4.22
CA LYS A 378 19.49 19.79 3.72
C LYS A 378 20.76 20.13 4.47
N LEU A 379 20.98 21.41 4.78
CA LEU A 379 22.14 21.86 5.57
C LEU A 379 22.08 21.33 7.00
N ALA A 380 20.89 21.24 7.58
CA ALA A 380 20.68 20.60 8.89
C ALA A 380 20.97 19.08 8.90
N SER A 381 21.19 18.48 7.73
CA SER A 381 21.55 17.07 7.55
C SER A 381 22.93 17.00 6.86
N PRO A 382 24.06 17.01 7.60
CA PRO A 382 25.42 17.17 7.04
C PRO A 382 25.81 16.20 5.91
N PHE A 383 25.13 15.07 5.77
CA PHE A 383 25.34 14.10 4.69
C PHE A 383 24.52 14.37 3.42
N ALA A 384 23.47 15.21 3.47
CA ALA A 384 22.48 15.30 2.40
C ALA A 384 23.06 15.89 1.10
N LEU A 385 23.81 17.00 1.20
CA LEU A 385 24.44 17.62 0.02
C LEU A 385 25.53 16.72 -0.57
N ALA A 386 26.29 16.03 0.30
CA ALA A 386 27.25 15.00 -0.11
C ALA A 386 26.57 13.81 -0.82
N GLY A 387 25.36 13.44 -0.39
CA GLY A 387 24.55 12.40 -1.05
C GLY A 387 23.89 12.85 -2.36
N MET A 388 23.92 14.14 -2.69
CA MET A 388 23.36 14.70 -3.95
C MET A 388 24.42 14.92 -5.02
N CYS A 389 25.61 15.39 -4.60
CA CYS A 389 26.70 15.79 -5.49
C CYS A 389 27.99 15.03 -5.15
N TRP A 390 28.54 14.33 -6.14
CA TRP A 390 29.77 13.55 -5.96
C TRP A 390 30.94 14.40 -5.46
N GLU A 391 31.12 15.60 -6.00
CA GLU A 391 32.19 16.53 -5.60
C GLU A 391 32.11 16.94 -4.12
N LYS A 392 30.93 16.84 -3.49
CA LYS A 392 30.74 17.08 -2.06
C LYS A 392 30.81 15.80 -1.21
N SER A 393 30.82 14.64 -1.86
CA SER A 393 30.96 13.32 -1.24
C SER A 393 32.43 12.95 -1.00
N ASP A 394 32.67 12.01 -0.09
CA ASP A 394 33.98 11.38 0.08
C ASP A 394 34.03 10.00 -0.62
N MET A 395 33.09 9.75 -1.55
CA MET A 395 32.95 8.52 -2.31
C MET A 395 33.86 8.52 -3.54
N SER A 396 34.39 7.35 -3.93
CA SER A 396 35.17 7.25 -5.17
C SER A 396 34.29 7.56 -6.39
N LEU A 397 34.87 8.19 -7.43
CA LEU A 397 34.13 8.51 -8.65
C LEU A 397 33.54 7.25 -9.31
N LEU A 398 34.33 6.17 -9.34
CA LEU A 398 33.90 4.91 -9.93
C LEU A 398 32.68 4.35 -9.18
N THR A 399 32.77 4.26 -7.86
CA THR A 399 31.67 3.83 -6.97
C THR A 399 30.41 4.67 -7.19
N TRP A 400 30.55 5.99 -7.27
CA TRP A 400 29.41 6.89 -7.53
C TRP A 400 28.77 6.62 -8.90
N THR A 401 29.57 6.53 -9.96
CA THR A 401 29.07 6.37 -11.34
C THR A 401 28.43 5.01 -11.63
N VAL A 402 28.86 3.95 -10.95
CA VAL A 402 28.29 2.60 -11.10
C VAL A 402 26.96 2.48 -10.34
N SER A 403 26.74 3.29 -9.31
CA SER A 403 25.49 3.30 -8.54
C SER A 403 24.30 3.86 -9.31
N ARG A 404 23.10 3.36 -9.05
CA ARG A 404 21.87 3.84 -9.70
C ARG A 404 21.45 5.23 -9.23
N ASP A 405 20.72 5.96 -10.07
CA ASP A 405 20.17 7.28 -9.73
C ASP A 405 18.76 7.20 -9.09
N SER A 406 18.21 5.99 -8.93
CA SER A 406 16.79 5.77 -8.61
C SER A 406 16.56 4.57 -7.70
N THR A 407 15.63 4.73 -6.75
CA THR A 407 15.14 3.66 -5.88
C THR A 407 13.88 2.96 -6.41
N ASN A 408 13.35 3.32 -7.60
CA ASN A 408 12.06 2.82 -8.10
C ASN A 408 11.96 1.28 -8.15
N VAL A 409 13.06 0.58 -8.42
CA VAL A 409 13.07 -0.90 -8.43
C VAL A 409 12.96 -1.45 -7.02
N GLY A 410 13.58 -0.79 -6.04
CA GLY A 410 13.42 -1.17 -4.65
C GLY A 410 12.11 -0.69 -4.02
N GLU A 411 11.48 0.38 -4.51
CA GLU A 411 10.09 0.73 -4.14
C GLU A 411 9.13 -0.44 -4.44
N ALA A 412 9.36 -1.19 -5.53
CA ALA A 412 8.56 -2.37 -5.83
C ALA A 412 8.76 -3.47 -4.77
N ALA A 413 9.99 -3.71 -4.33
CA ALA A 413 10.30 -4.64 -3.25
C ALA A 413 9.68 -4.20 -1.91
N HIS A 414 9.63 -2.88 -1.68
CA HIS A 414 8.94 -2.29 -0.53
C HIS A 414 7.41 -2.51 -0.63
N MET A 415 6.82 -2.30 -1.79
CA MET A 415 5.39 -2.56 -2.01
C MET A 415 5.01 -4.02 -1.77
N ASP A 416 5.87 -4.98 -2.11
CA ASP A 416 5.64 -6.40 -1.80
C ASP A 416 5.59 -6.64 -0.28
N THR A 417 6.42 -5.93 0.48
CA THR A 417 6.39 -5.99 1.94
C THR A 417 5.05 -5.47 2.50
N TYR A 418 4.44 -4.44 1.90
CA TYR A 418 3.10 -3.98 2.28
C TYR A 418 1.96 -4.92 1.86
N ARG A 419 2.12 -5.66 0.76
CA ARG A 419 1.13 -6.66 0.31
C ARG A 419 0.97 -7.81 1.30
N GLU A 420 2.01 -8.11 2.09
CA GLU A 420 1.94 -9.06 3.20
C GLU A 420 1.09 -8.57 4.39
N GLY A 421 0.67 -7.31 4.38
CA GLY A 421 -0.25 -6.74 5.36
C GLY A 421 0.26 -5.46 6.03
N LEU A 422 -0.69 -4.74 6.61
CA LEU A 422 -0.47 -3.48 7.31
C LEU A 422 -0.88 -3.62 8.78
N ARG A 423 -0.27 -2.80 9.65
CA ARG A 423 -0.53 -2.78 11.11
C ARG A 423 -0.45 -4.16 11.77
N LEU A 424 0.53 -4.95 11.37
CA LEU A 424 0.82 -6.27 11.92
C LEU A 424 1.43 -6.15 13.31
N THR A 425 1.12 -7.11 14.18
CA THR A 425 1.89 -7.32 15.41
C THR A 425 3.29 -7.84 15.06
N LEU A 426 4.25 -7.72 15.98
CA LEU A 426 5.65 -8.07 15.74
C LEU A 426 5.84 -9.51 15.28
N LEU A 427 5.21 -10.46 15.97
CA LEU A 427 5.34 -11.88 15.65
C LEU A 427 4.79 -12.17 14.25
N VAL A 428 3.62 -11.62 13.91
CA VAL A 428 3.00 -11.79 12.58
C VAL A 428 3.88 -11.19 11.48
N ALA A 429 4.43 -10.01 11.72
CA ALA A 429 5.28 -9.32 10.76
C ALA A 429 6.58 -10.10 10.47
N MET A 430 7.18 -10.72 11.50
CA MET A 430 8.32 -11.62 11.35
C MET A 430 7.95 -12.85 10.51
N LEU A 431 6.90 -13.58 10.87
CA LEU A 431 6.50 -14.81 10.19
C LEU A 431 6.20 -14.56 8.71
N ARG A 432 5.37 -13.55 8.41
CA ARG A 432 5.08 -13.15 7.03
C ARG A 432 6.31 -12.63 6.29
N GLY A 433 7.20 -11.92 7.00
CA GLY A 433 8.47 -11.46 6.43
C GLY A 433 9.39 -12.63 6.01
N ARG A 434 9.49 -13.67 6.85
CA ARG A 434 10.22 -14.91 6.54
C ARG A 434 9.63 -15.63 5.34
N ARG A 435 8.31 -15.79 5.30
CA ARG A 435 7.60 -16.41 4.17
C ARG A 435 7.83 -15.65 2.87
N LEU A 436 7.71 -14.32 2.88
CA LEU A 436 7.97 -13.49 1.71
C LEU A 436 9.41 -13.66 1.22
N ALA A 437 10.39 -13.70 2.12
CA ALA A 437 11.78 -13.94 1.76
C ALA A 437 12.01 -15.32 1.08
N LEU A 438 11.38 -16.37 1.60
CA LEU A 438 11.41 -17.71 1.01
C LEU A 438 10.73 -17.76 -0.36
N ASN A 439 9.62 -17.06 -0.54
CA ASN A 439 8.93 -16.99 -1.83
C ASN A 439 9.77 -16.25 -2.87
N LYS A 440 10.33 -15.08 -2.53
CA LYS A 440 11.23 -14.31 -3.40
C LYS A 440 12.44 -15.12 -3.84
N GLN A 441 12.96 -15.96 -2.95
CA GLN A 441 14.01 -16.90 -3.29
C GLN A 441 13.59 -17.88 -4.39
N LYS A 442 12.46 -18.56 -4.21
CA LYS A 442 11.96 -19.53 -5.18
C LYS A 442 11.72 -18.85 -6.52
N SER A 443 11.13 -17.66 -6.52
CA SER A 443 10.92 -16.85 -7.72
C SER A 443 12.23 -16.51 -8.43
N ARG A 444 13.30 -16.21 -7.69
CA ARG A 444 14.63 -16.00 -8.26
C ARG A 444 15.20 -17.27 -8.88
N GLU A 445 15.15 -18.39 -8.16
CA GLU A 445 15.67 -19.68 -8.64
C GLU A 445 14.96 -20.08 -9.95
N ILE A 446 13.64 -19.93 -10.00
CA ILE A 446 12.84 -20.09 -11.22
C ILE A 446 13.31 -19.12 -12.32
N ALA A 447 13.49 -17.83 -12.01
CA ALA A 447 13.94 -16.85 -12.99
C ALA A 447 15.32 -17.16 -13.57
N VAL A 448 16.27 -17.62 -12.75
CA VAL A 448 17.62 -17.97 -13.20
C VAL A 448 17.60 -19.26 -14.02
N THR A 449 16.84 -20.26 -13.59
CA THR A 449 16.82 -21.59 -14.22
C THR A 449 15.97 -21.65 -15.48
N THR A 450 14.85 -20.92 -15.52
CA THR A 450 13.85 -21.01 -16.59
C THR A 450 13.72 -19.72 -17.41
N GLY A 451 14.27 -18.60 -16.92
CA GLY A 451 14.05 -17.27 -17.49
C GLY A 451 12.69 -16.65 -17.11
N ILE A 452 11.80 -17.37 -16.43
CA ILE A 452 10.46 -16.88 -16.05
C ILE A 452 10.58 -15.93 -14.85
N ARG A 453 10.26 -14.66 -15.07
CA ARG A 453 10.32 -13.61 -14.04
C ARG A 453 9.02 -13.54 -13.25
N GLU A 454 9.13 -13.08 -12.01
CA GLU A 454 7.98 -12.86 -11.12
C GLU A 454 6.98 -11.82 -11.66
N THR A 455 7.47 -10.86 -12.45
CA THR A 455 6.62 -9.87 -13.10
C THR A 455 6.96 -9.73 -14.57
N ASN A 456 5.97 -9.37 -15.38
CA ASN A 456 6.16 -9.03 -16.79
C ASN A 456 6.93 -7.72 -16.99
N ARG A 457 7.24 -6.98 -15.92
CA ARG A 457 8.01 -5.74 -15.97
C ARG A 457 9.49 -6.06 -15.87
N SER A 458 10.26 -5.54 -16.81
CA SER A 458 11.71 -5.67 -16.78
C SER A 458 12.37 -4.68 -15.83
N GLY A 459 13.30 -5.17 -15.02
CA GLY A 459 14.23 -4.35 -14.23
C GLY A 459 15.31 -3.68 -15.09
N ASN A 460 15.46 -4.10 -16.36
CA ASN A 460 16.45 -3.60 -17.31
C ASN A 460 16.04 -2.22 -17.86
N ALA A 461 16.91 -1.23 -17.66
CA ALA A 461 16.69 0.13 -18.13
C ALA A 461 16.51 0.21 -19.65
N ARG A 462 17.21 -0.63 -20.42
CA ARG A 462 17.11 -0.65 -21.89
C ARG A 462 15.74 -1.17 -22.34
N GLU A 463 15.27 -2.27 -21.77
CA GLU A 463 13.94 -2.82 -22.09
C GLU A 463 12.82 -1.84 -21.68
N ARG A 464 12.95 -1.17 -20.53
CA ARG A 464 12.01 -0.12 -20.12
C ARG A 464 12.00 1.06 -21.07
N ALA A 465 13.16 1.54 -21.52
CA ALA A 465 13.25 2.63 -22.49
C ALA A 465 12.61 2.26 -23.82
N THR A 466 12.81 1.02 -24.30
CA THR A 466 12.16 0.50 -25.51
C THR A 466 10.64 0.45 -25.33
N LEU A 467 10.13 -0.09 -24.23
CA LEU A 467 8.70 -0.17 -23.96
C LEU A 467 8.06 1.23 -23.83
N ALA A 468 8.71 2.15 -23.10
CA ALA A 468 8.24 3.52 -22.97
C ALA A 468 8.22 4.24 -24.33
N SER A 469 9.23 4.02 -25.18
CA SER A 469 9.25 4.56 -26.54
C SER A 469 8.10 4.02 -27.38
N ARG A 470 7.80 2.71 -27.28
CA ARG A 470 6.65 2.09 -27.96
C ARG A 470 5.33 2.69 -27.48
N TRP A 471 5.13 2.83 -26.16
CA TRP A 471 3.91 3.43 -25.61
C TRP A 471 3.76 4.91 -25.99
N ASN A 472 4.83 5.69 -25.92
CA ASN A 472 4.80 7.10 -26.35
C ASN A 472 4.49 7.23 -27.84
N MET A 473 5.03 6.33 -28.67
CA MET A 473 4.71 6.27 -30.08
C MET A 473 3.24 5.91 -30.31
N SER A 474 2.72 4.89 -29.62
CA SER A 474 1.30 4.51 -29.70
C SER A 474 0.37 5.64 -29.23
N ALA A 475 0.70 6.34 -28.15
CA ALA A 475 -0.08 7.47 -27.65
C ALA A 475 -0.08 8.64 -28.64
N LYS A 476 1.06 8.96 -29.25
CA LYS A 476 1.14 9.97 -30.32
C LYS A 476 0.31 9.57 -31.53
N LEU A 477 0.39 8.33 -31.98
CA LEU A 477 -0.41 7.83 -33.10
C LEU A 477 -1.91 7.90 -32.80
N PHE A 478 -2.32 7.58 -31.57
CA PHE A 478 -3.72 7.70 -31.15
C PHE A 478 -4.21 9.16 -31.14
N ALA A 479 -3.39 10.08 -30.62
CA ALA A 479 -3.71 11.51 -30.63
C ALA A 479 -3.81 12.07 -32.06
N MET A 480 -2.89 11.69 -32.94
CA MET A 480 -2.91 12.09 -34.36
C MET A 480 -4.15 11.54 -35.06
N LYS A 481 -4.53 10.28 -34.78
CA LYS A 481 -5.77 9.69 -35.31
C LYS A 481 -7.01 10.45 -34.84
N HIS A 482 -7.08 10.84 -33.57
CA HIS A 482 -8.22 11.60 -33.07
C HIS A 482 -8.38 12.95 -33.78
N VAL A 483 -7.26 13.63 -34.06
CA VAL A 483 -7.25 14.85 -34.85
C VAL A 483 -7.68 14.61 -36.30
N ASP A 484 -7.28 13.48 -36.90
CA ASP A 484 -7.73 13.10 -38.24
C ASP A 484 -9.24 12.79 -38.28
N ASP A 485 -9.77 12.11 -37.27
CA ASP A 485 -11.21 11.82 -37.13
C ASP A 485 -12.02 13.14 -37.00
N ASP A 486 -11.52 14.11 -36.23
CA ASP A 486 -12.11 15.46 -36.13
C ASP A 486 -12.08 16.21 -37.47
N LEU A 487 -10.99 16.07 -38.24
CA LEU A 487 -10.88 16.66 -39.58
C LEU A 487 -11.84 16.01 -40.58
N LEU A 488 -12.06 14.70 -40.49
CA LEU A 488 -13.06 14.00 -41.31
C LEU A 488 -14.47 14.49 -41.00
N ALA A 489 -14.83 14.58 -39.72
CA ALA A 489 -16.13 15.12 -39.30
C ALA A 489 -16.32 16.58 -39.72
N HIS A 490 -15.27 17.39 -39.64
CA HIS A 490 -15.27 18.75 -40.16
C HIS A 490 -15.51 18.78 -41.68
N ASN A 491 -14.80 17.95 -42.45
CA ASN A 491 -14.97 17.86 -43.90
C ASN A 491 -16.40 17.45 -44.31
N GLU A 492 -16.99 16.47 -43.63
CA GLU A 492 -18.39 16.06 -43.84
C GLU A 492 -19.38 17.20 -43.57
N THR A 493 -19.15 17.95 -42.49
CA THR A 493 -19.94 19.13 -42.15
C THR A 493 -19.83 20.20 -43.23
N MET A 494 -18.61 20.48 -43.70
CA MET A 494 -18.37 21.49 -44.73
C MET A 494 -19.00 21.08 -46.07
N GLN A 495 -18.92 19.81 -46.47
CA GLN A 495 -19.60 19.31 -47.67
C GLN A 495 -21.11 19.50 -47.58
N THR A 496 -21.70 19.21 -46.42
CA THR A 496 -23.13 19.41 -46.18
C THR A 496 -23.51 20.89 -46.31
N LEU A 497 -22.73 21.78 -45.68
CA LEU A 497 -22.93 23.23 -45.77
C LEU A 497 -22.80 23.75 -47.20
N HIS A 498 -21.86 23.22 -47.99
CA HIS A 498 -21.71 23.58 -49.38
C HIS A 498 -22.87 23.13 -50.26
N ASN A 499 -23.35 21.89 -50.07
CA ASN A 499 -24.53 21.41 -50.79
C ASN A 499 -25.76 22.30 -50.49
N GLN A 500 -25.94 22.69 -49.22
CA GLN A 500 -26.98 23.64 -48.83
C GLN A 500 -26.77 25.03 -49.45
N LEU A 501 -25.53 25.51 -49.50
CA LEU A 501 -25.18 26.80 -50.10
C LEU A 501 -25.54 26.81 -51.60
N THR A 502 -25.11 25.79 -52.35
CA THR A 502 -25.40 25.61 -53.77
C THR A 502 -26.91 25.56 -54.04
N GLN A 503 -27.67 24.79 -53.25
CA GLN A 503 -29.12 24.71 -53.39
C GLN A 503 -29.82 26.06 -53.15
N ASN A 504 -29.40 26.84 -52.14
CA ASN A 504 -30.00 28.15 -51.89
C ASN A 504 -29.56 29.19 -52.94
N LEU A 505 -28.34 29.07 -53.47
CA LEU A 505 -27.84 29.89 -54.57
C LEU A 505 -28.66 29.68 -55.85
N GLU A 506 -28.97 28.44 -56.21
CA GLU A 506 -29.82 28.09 -57.35
C GLU A 506 -31.21 28.73 -57.23
N VAL A 507 -31.82 28.72 -56.04
CA VAL A 507 -33.12 29.37 -55.79
C VAL A 507 -33.04 30.89 -56.03
N VAL A 508 -31.97 31.54 -55.58
CA VAL A 508 -31.76 32.99 -55.79
C VAL A 508 -31.48 33.30 -57.26
N GLN A 509 -30.66 32.49 -57.94
CA GLN A 509 -30.33 32.65 -59.36
C GLN A 509 -31.52 32.40 -60.29
N HIS A 510 -32.35 31.39 -60.01
CA HIS A 510 -33.59 31.14 -60.75
C HIS A 510 -34.61 32.27 -60.58
N ALA A 511 -34.68 32.88 -59.39
CA ALA A 511 -35.53 34.05 -59.18
C ALA A 511 -35.01 35.31 -59.91
N ALA A 512 -33.69 35.46 -60.06
CA ALA A 512 -33.06 36.60 -60.72
C ALA A 512 -33.07 36.52 -62.26
N SER A 513 -33.07 35.31 -62.83
CA SER A 513 -32.93 35.09 -64.28
C SER A 513 -34.23 35.27 -65.08
N GLY A 514 -35.40 35.37 -64.46
CA GLY A 514 -36.63 35.97 -65.03
C GLY A 514 -37.18 35.43 -66.37
N PHE A 515 -36.60 34.39 -66.97
CA PHE A 515 -36.99 33.89 -68.29
C PHE A 515 -37.78 32.57 -68.17
N PRO A 516 -38.96 32.43 -68.80
CA PRO A 516 -39.71 31.19 -68.83
C PRO A 516 -39.00 30.19 -69.76
N SER A 517 -38.27 29.24 -69.20
CA SER A 517 -37.82 28.07 -69.96
C SER A 517 -39.02 27.18 -70.25
N SER A 518 -39.33 26.99 -71.52
CA SER A 518 -40.41 26.15 -72.03
C SER A 518 -40.12 24.67 -71.76
N SER A 519 -40.39 24.18 -70.56
CA SER A 519 -40.69 22.76 -70.29
C SER A 519 -41.14 22.58 -68.84
N SER A 520 -42.45 22.42 -68.68
CA SER A 520 -43.15 21.66 -67.62
C SER A 520 -42.53 21.60 -66.22
N SER A 521 -42.45 22.75 -65.52
CA SER A 521 -42.81 22.93 -64.10
C SER A 521 -42.36 24.33 -63.63
N ASN A 522 -43.08 25.37 -64.03
CA ASN A 522 -42.75 26.74 -63.62
C ASN A 522 -43.08 26.96 -62.13
N GLN A 523 -42.12 26.63 -61.27
CA GLN A 523 -42.18 26.93 -59.86
C GLN A 523 -41.67 28.36 -59.65
N THR A 524 -42.55 29.35 -59.77
CA THR A 524 -42.22 30.75 -59.49
C THR A 524 -41.99 30.90 -57.99
N TYR A 525 -40.74 31.08 -57.56
CA TYR A 525 -40.41 31.27 -56.16
C TYR A 525 -40.97 32.60 -55.64
N SER A 526 -41.63 32.56 -54.47
CA SER A 526 -42.14 33.78 -53.85
C SER A 526 -40.99 34.68 -53.37
N SER A 527 -41.22 36.00 -53.32
CA SER A 527 -40.24 36.96 -52.78
C SER A 527 -39.83 36.65 -51.33
N ALA A 528 -40.71 36.01 -50.55
CA ALA A 528 -40.42 35.53 -49.20
C ALA A 528 -39.43 34.35 -49.21
N THR A 529 -39.57 33.43 -50.18
CA THR A 529 -38.68 32.27 -50.37
C THR A 529 -37.27 32.72 -50.74
N VAL A 530 -37.14 33.71 -51.63
CA VAL A 530 -35.84 34.27 -52.04
C VAL A 530 -35.13 34.95 -50.87
N ARG A 531 -35.84 35.80 -50.10
CA ARG A 531 -35.28 36.44 -48.89
C ARG A 531 -34.87 35.43 -47.83
N GLN A 532 -35.58 34.32 -47.71
CA GLN A 532 -35.21 33.23 -46.80
C GLN A 532 -33.94 32.52 -47.25
N ALA A 533 -33.80 32.25 -48.55
CA ALA A 533 -32.59 31.67 -49.14
C ALA A 533 -31.37 32.58 -48.92
N GLU A 534 -31.48 33.89 -49.15
CA GLU A 534 -30.41 34.86 -48.90
C GLU A 534 -29.96 34.89 -47.43
N ARG A 535 -30.92 34.84 -46.47
CA ARG A 535 -30.58 34.76 -45.04
C ARG A 535 -29.85 33.47 -44.68
N LYS A 536 -30.29 32.34 -45.25
CA LYS A 536 -29.61 31.04 -45.06
C LYS A 536 -28.19 31.07 -45.62
N ILE A 537 -27.99 31.64 -46.81
CA ILE A 537 -26.66 31.81 -47.41
C ILE A 537 -25.72 32.58 -46.48
N ARG A 538 -26.13 33.75 -45.96
CA ARG A 538 -25.31 34.54 -45.01
C ARG A 538 -24.98 33.76 -43.72
N THR A 539 -25.93 32.97 -43.24
CA THR A 539 -25.77 32.17 -42.01
C THR A 539 -24.78 31.02 -42.22
N ILE A 540 -24.90 30.32 -43.34
CA ILE A 540 -23.98 29.26 -43.76
C ILE A 540 -22.56 29.84 -43.94
N GLN A 541 -22.44 30.98 -44.61
CA GLN A 541 -21.15 31.64 -44.83
C GLN A 541 -20.46 32.01 -43.51
N THR A 542 -21.20 32.61 -42.57
CA THR A 542 -20.68 32.94 -41.23
C THR A 542 -20.23 31.69 -40.46
N THR A 543 -20.87 30.54 -40.69
CA THR A 543 -20.51 29.27 -40.05
C THR A 543 -19.24 28.69 -40.64
N ILE A 544 -19.09 28.75 -41.96
CA ILE A 544 -17.86 28.36 -42.68
C ILE A 544 -16.67 29.19 -42.20
N ASP A 545 -16.80 30.53 -42.17
CA ASP A 545 -15.72 31.44 -41.81
C ASP A 545 -15.23 31.23 -40.36
N LYS A 546 -16.11 30.79 -39.46
CA LYS A 546 -15.76 30.47 -38.07
C LYS A 546 -15.11 29.10 -37.90
N ALA A 547 -15.47 28.13 -38.75
CA ALA A 547 -15.02 26.75 -38.62
C ALA A 547 -13.63 26.52 -39.24
N GLU A 548 -13.30 27.25 -40.32
CA GLU A 548 -12.07 27.04 -41.09
C GLU A 548 -10.77 27.31 -40.30
N PRO A 549 -10.62 28.40 -39.50
CA PRO A 549 -9.39 28.65 -38.75
C PRO A 549 -9.06 27.56 -37.73
N LYS A 550 -10.10 27.00 -37.11
CA LYS A 550 -9.97 25.91 -36.14
C LYS A 550 -9.47 24.62 -36.81
N ALA A 551 -9.99 24.31 -38.00
CA ALA A 551 -9.55 23.14 -38.75
C ALA A 551 -8.13 23.31 -39.32
N GLN A 552 -7.74 24.52 -39.75
CA GLN A 552 -6.38 24.81 -40.20
C GLN A 552 -5.32 24.62 -39.10
N LEU A 553 -5.65 24.99 -37.85
CA LEU A 553 -4.80 24.72 -36.69
C LEU A 553 -4.66 23.21 -36.42
N SER A 554 -5.74 22.43 -36.56
CA SER A 554 -5.73 20.99 -36.34
C SER A 554 -4.85 20.22 -37.34
N ILE A 555 -4.71 20.67 -38.59
CA ILE A 555 -3.84 20.04 -39.60
C ILE A 555 -2.38 19.92 -39.13
N GLN A 556 -1.88 20.88 -38.36
CA GLN A 556 -0.49 20.88 -37.86
C GLN A 556 -0.23 19.77 -36.83
N HIS A 557 -1.28 19.17 -36.29
CA HIS A 557 -1.23 18.19 -35.21
C HIS A 557 -1.77 16.80 -35.61
N GLY A 558 -2.36 16.66 -36.80
CA GLY A 558 -2.87 15.39 -37.35
C GLY A 558 -1.78 14.54 -38.00
N SER A 559 -2.15 13.39 -38.57
CA SER A 559 -1.19 12.52 -39.26
C SER A 559 -0.77 13.03 -40.64
N GLY A 560 -1.48 14.02 -41.18
CA GLY A 560 -1.33 14.51 -42.54
C GLY A 560 -2.01 13.62 -43.59
N SER A 561 -2.68 12.54 -43.17
CA SER A 561 -3.42 11.63 -44.07
C SER A 561 -4.76 12.21 -44.53
N VAL A 562 -5.35 13.14 -43.76
CA VAL A 562 -6.62 13.80 -44.07
C VAL A 562 -6.34 15.21 -44.58
N LYS A 563 -6.77 15.50 -45.81
CA LYS A 563 -6.70 16.86 -46.38
C LYS A 563 -7.91 17.67 -45.93
N LEU A 564 -7.69 18.93 -45.58
CA LEU A 564 -8.77 19.85 -45.27
C LEU A 564 -9.54 20.19 -46.55
N TRP A 565 -10.85 20.02 -46.50
CA TRP A 565 -11.75 20.41 -47.56
C TRP A 565 -12.10 21.90 -47.42
N LYS A 566 -11.84 22.68 -48.47
CA LYS A 566 -12.08 24.13 -48.49
C LYS A 566 -13.27 24.45 -49.38
N VAL A 567 -14.24 25.19 -48.83
CA VAL A 567 -15.30 25.79 -49.64
C VAL A 567 -14.73 27.03 -50.30
N CYS A 568 -14.73 27.10 -51.62
CA CYS A 568 -14.47 28.37 -52.30
C CYS A 568 -15.63 29.33 -51.98
N THR A 569 -15.33 30.39 -51.24
CA THR A 569 -16.27 31.45 -50.94
C THR A 569 -16.66 32.14 -52.24
N LEU A 570 -17.91 31.95 -52.66
CA LEU A 570 -18.50 32.76 -53.72
C LEU A 570 -18.99 34.06 -53.07
N TYR A 571 -18.29 35.16 -53.34
CA TYR A 571 -18.80 36.49 -53.05
C TYR A 571 -20.01 36.73 -53.97
N ILE A 572 -21.21 36.74 -53.39
CA ILE A 572 -22.47 37.12 -54.05
C ILE A 572 -22.60 38.63 -54.01
#